data_AF-A0A497P4J0-F1
#
_entry.id   AF-A0A497P4J0-F1
#
_cell.length_a   1.000
_cell.length_b   1.000
_cell.length_c   1.000
_cell.angle_alpha   90.00
_cell.angle_beta   90.00
_cell.angle_gamma   90.00
#
_symmetry.space_group_name_H-M   'P 1'
#
loop_
_entity.id
_entity.type
_entity.pdbx_description
1 polymer ?
#
loop_
_entity_poly.entity_id
_entity_poly.type
_entity_poly.pdbx_seq_one_letter_code
_entity_poly.pdbx_strand_id
1 'polypeptide(L)' 'MVEIKVDTEKCTGCGTCVDVCPVGVYEIVDGKSSP' A
#
# COMPACT_ATOMS: atom_id res chain seq x y z
N MET A 1 -7.83 -18.31 -1.11
CA MET A 1 -7.34 -17.18 -0.28
C MET A 1 -6.66 -16.21 -1.25
N VAL A 2 -7.06 -14.94 -1.27
CA VAL A 2 -6.51 -13.94 -2.20
C VAL A 2 -5.31 -13.29 -1.53
N GLU A 3 -4.22 -13.11 -2.29
CA GLU A 3 -3.00 -12.44 -1.84
C GLU A 3 -2.82 -11.13 -2.61
N ILE A 4 -2.61 -10.03 -1.89
CA ILE A 4 -2.37 -8.70 -2.47
C ILE A 4 -0.87 -8.45 -2.43
N LYS A 5 -0.27 -8.11 -3.57
CA LYS A 5 1.15 -7.74 -3.67
C LYS A 5 1.30 -6.31 -4.13
N VAL A 6 2.23 -5.59 -3.50
CA VAL A 6 2.70 -4.28 -3.93
C VAL A 6 4.08 -4.44 -4.56
N ASP A 7 4.25 -3.91 -5.77
CA ASP A 7 5.55 -3.78 -6.40
C ASP A 7 6.28 -2.57 -5.79
N THR A 8 7.25 -2.84 -4.92
CA THR A 8 7.99 -1.81 -4.18
C THR A 8 8.92 -0.97 -5.06
N GLU A 9 9.30 -1.49 -6.23
CA GLU A 9 10.12 -0.75 -7.19
C GLU A 9 9.28 0.33 -7.87
N LYS A 10 8.01 0.02 -8.19
CA LYS A 10 7.07 1.00 -8.76
C LYS A 10 6.38 1.88 -7.72
N CYS A 11 6.28 1.44 -6.47
CA CYS A 11 5.66 2.20 -5.41
C CYS A 11 6.43 3.51 -5.18
N THR A 12 5.76 4.65 -5.35
CA THR A 12 6.35 5.98 -5.14
C THR A 12 6.22 6.48 -3.71
N GLY A 13 5.49 5.76 -2.84
CA GLY A 13 5.25 6.18 -1.46
C GLY A 13 4.20 7.29 -1.30
N CYS A 14 3.34 7.52 -2.31
CA CYS A 14 2.42 8.66 -2.31
C CYS A 14 1.28 8.60 -1.29
N GLY A 15 1.05 7.47 -0.62
CA GLY A 15 0.02 7.34 0.43
C GLY A 15 -1.42 7.20 -0.06
N THR A 16 -1.72 7.45 -1.34
CA THR A 16 -3.10 7.43 -1.87
C THR A 16 -3.84 6.12 -1.60
N CYS A 17 -3.16 4.98 -1.65
CA CYS A 17 -3.76 3.68 -1.33
C CYS A 17 -4.27 3.59 0.11
N VAL A 18 -3.59 4.23 1.07
CA VAL A 18 -4.04 4.30 2.47
C VAL A 18 -5.27 5.19 2.58
N ASP A 19 -5.26 6.36 1.95
CA ASP A 19 -6.35 7.35 2.03
C ASP A 19 -7.66 6.86 1.42
N VAL A 20 -7.58 6.13 0.29
CA VAL A 20 -8.79 5.68 -0.44
C VAL A 20 -9.33 4.35 0.06
N CYS A 21 -8.55 3.59 0.84
CA CYS A 21 -8.93 2.25 1.24
C CYS A 21 -9.93 2.29 2.43
N PRO A 22 -11.22 1.97 2.22
CA PRO A 22 -12.23 2.09 3.26
C PRO A 22 -12.06 1.05 4.38
N VAL A 23 -11.30 -0.01 4.12
CA VAL A 23 -11.04 -1.12 5.04
C VAL A 23 -9.68 -1.02 5.71
N GLY A 24 -8.85 -0.03 5.34
CA GLY A 24 -7.55 0.20 5.97
C GLY A 24 -6.55 -0.94 5.80
N VAL A 25 -6.50 -1.56 4.61
CA VAL A 25 -5.59 -2.68 4.31
C VAL A 25 -4.14 -2.21 4.17
N TYR A 26 -3.92 -0.99 3.67
CA TYR A 26 -2.59 -0.50 3.37
C TYR A 26 -2.03 0.37 4.50
N GLU A 27 -0.72 0.28 4.71
CA GLU A 27 0.07 1.17 5.56
C GLU A 27 1.31 1.66 4.80
N ILE A 28 1.86 2.81 5.17
CA ILE A 28 3.16 3.28 4.67
C ILE A 28 4.25 2.98 5.70
N VAL A 29 5.19 2.10 5.34
CA VAL A 29 6.36 1.72 6.13
C VAL A 29 7.61 2.00 5.30
N ASP A 30 8.59 2.69 5.88
CA ASP A 30 9.85 3.09 5.21
C ASP A 30 9.63 3.82 3.85
N GLY A 31 8.53 4.57 3.75
CA GLY A 31 8.15 5.30 2.54
C GLY A 31 7.55 4.43 1.43
N LYS A 32 7.15 3.19 1.72
CA LYS A 32 6.54 2.25 0.77
C LYS A 32 5.23 1.69 1.32
N SER A 33 4.32 1.28 0.43
CA SER A 33 3.06 0.65 0.84
C SER A 33 3.27 -0.81 1.21
N SER A 34 2.79 -1.18 2.40
CA SER A 34 2.55 -2.54 2.83
C SER A 34 1.04 -2.82 2.83
N PRO A 35 0.56 -3.85 2.11
CA PRO A 35 -0.82 -4.33 2.20
C PRO A 35 -1.06 -5.23 3.43
#